data_AF-A0A136PSD5-F1
#
_entry.id   AF-A0A136PSD5-F1
#
_cell.length_a   1.000
_cell.length_b   1.000
_cell.length_c   1.000
_cell.angle_alpha   90.00
_cell.angle_beta   90.00
_cell.angle_gamma   90.00
#
_symmetry.space_group_name_H-M   'P 1'
#
loop_
_entity.id
_entity.type
_entity.pdbx_description
1 polymer ?
#
loop_
_entity_poly.entity_id
_entity_poly.type
_entity_poly.pdbx_seq_one_letter_code
_entity_poly.pdbx_strand_id
1 'polypeptide(L)'
;MARRLFALEQYDRVAGEDADDAVDRLTTGTTLLTAAEVTEVIGEHGGPRPGTGNCGWENPETYHSITLSIGRAGTAVDGNLPTPDPILGTPEPGPDGIRFVRTGAAEFAVGDRYCELTVVTSVTDDRDRPTLVRLVGLVRTRL
;
A
#
# COMPACT_ATOMS: atom_id res chain seq x y z
N MET A 1 -19.37 21.45 36.44
CA MET A 1 -20.04 20.59 35.44
C MET A 1 -19.49 20.91 34.05
N ALA A 2 -18.19 20.66 33.80
CA ALA A 2 -17.49 21.13 32.58
C ALA A 2 -16.40 20.15 32.10
N ARG A 3 -16.69 18.84 32.09
CA ARG A 3 -15.76 17.79 31.59
C ARG A 3 -16.33 16.97 30.42
N ARG A 4 -17.51 17.32 29.89
CA ARG A 4 -18.15 16.58 28.79
C ARG A 4 -18.02 17.22 27.40
N LEU A 5 -17.69 18.52 27.28
CA LEU A 5 -17.50 19.16 25.97
C LEU A 5 -16.09 18.91 25.39
N PHE A 6 -15.03 19.03 26.21
CA PHE A 6 -13.64 18.88 25.74
C PHE A 6 -13.32 17.51 25.12
N ALA A 7 -13.96 16.44 25.59
CA ALA A 7 -13.71 15.09 25.07
C ALA A 7 -14.28 14.89 23.66
N LEU A 8 -15.40 15.54 23.32
CA LEU A 8 -16.04 15.41 22.01
C LEU A 8 -15.32 16.26 20.95
N GLU A 9 -14.90 17.49 21.29
CA GLU A 9 -14.11 18.34 20.37
C GLU A 9 -12.71 17.75 20.10
N GLN A 10 -12.10 17.06 21.06
CA GLN A 10 -10.85 16.33 20.84
C GLN A 10 -11.07 15.08 19.97
N TYR A 11 -12.19 14.37 20.14
CA TYR A 11 -12.52 13.20 19.33
C TYR A 11 -12.80 13.57 17.86
N ASP A 12 -13.55 14.66 17.62
CA ASP A 12 -13.82 15.15 16.26
C ASP A 12 -12.55 15.69 15.58
N ARG A 13 -11.64 16.32 16.34
CA ARG A 13 -10.35 16.77 15.78
C ARG A 13 -9.46 15.59 15.39
N VAL A 14 -9.32 14.58 16.26
CA VAL A 14 -8.54 13.37 15.95
C VAL A 14 -9.16 12.60 14.79
N ALA A 15 -10.49 12.45 14.76
CA ALA A 15 -11.19 11.84 13.63
C ALA A 15 -11.01 12.64 12.33
N GLY A 16 -10.95 13.98 12.41
CA GLY A 16 -10.67 14.86 11.29
C GLY A 16 -9.24 14.70 10.76
N GLU A 17 -8.23 14.71 11.63
CA GLU A 17 -6.82 14.48 11.27
C GLU A 17 -6.61 13.08 10.67
N ASP A 18 -7.30 12.07 11.22
CA ASP A 18 -7.25 10.70 10.72
C ASP A 18 -7.94 10.52 9.36
N ALA A 19 -9.00 11.29 9.10
CA ALA A 19 -9.68 11.31 7.82
C ALA A 19 -8.85 12.05 6.76
N ASP A 20 -8.23 13.18 7.12
CA ASP A 20 -7.40 13.97 6.22
C ASP A 20 -6.14 13.20 5.81
N ASP A 21 -5.44 12.55 6.75
CA ASP A 21 -4.31 11.66 6.40
C ASP A 21 -4.77 10.44 5.58
N ALA A 22 -5.98 9.92 5.80
CA ALA A 22 -6.52 8.87 4.93
C ALA A 22 -6.78 9.37 3.50
N VAL A 23 -7.35 10.57 3.34
CA VAL A 23 -7.60 11.19 2.03
C VAL A 23 -6.28 11.51 1.31
N ASP A 24 -5.28 12.01 2.03
CA ASP A 24 -3.95 12.30 1.50
C ASP A 24 -3.25 11.02 1.01
N ARG A 25 -3.27 9.95 1.84
CA ARG A 25 -2.71 8.65 1.45
C ARG A 25 -3.40 8.06 0.23
N LEU A 26 -4.71 8.26 0.08
CA LEU A 26 -5.46 7.80 -1.09
C LEU A 26 -5.09 8.59 -2.35
N THR A 27 -5.06 9.91 -2.23
CA THR A 27 -4.71 10.80 -3.34
C THR A 27 -3.28 10.51 -3.79
N THR A 28 -2.37 10.34 -2.83
CA THR A 28 -0.98 9.95 -3.10
C THR A 28 -0.92 8.57 -3.76
N GLY A 29 -1.55 7.54 -3.17
CA GLY A 29 -1.55 6.18 -3.72
C GLY A 29 -2.04 6.10 -5.18
N THR A 30 -3.08 6.86 -5.53
CA THR A 30 -3.63 6.89 -6.90
C THR A 30 -2.72 7.55 -7.94
N THR A 31 -1.71 8.32 -7.52
CA THR A 31 -0.82 9.09 -8.41
C THR A 31 0.62 8.56 -8.47
N LEU A 32 1.01 7.66 -7.56
CA LEU A 32 2.38 7.11 -7.51
C LEU A 32 2.73 6.20 -8.68
N LEU A 33 1.74 5.52 -9.28
CA LEU A 33 1.92 4.68 -10.46
C LEU A 33 1.19 5.32 -11.64
N THR A 34 1.89 5.47 -12.76
CA THR A 34 1.30 6.01 -13.98
C THR A 34 0.42 4.96 -14.67
N ALA A 35 -0.54 5.41 -15.49
CA ALA A 35 -1.37 4.49 -16.28
C ALA A 35 -0.51 3.56 -17.15
N ALA A 36 0.53 4.07 -17.82
CA ALA A 36 1.39 3.26 -18.68
C ALA A 36 2.12 2.15 -17.90
N GLU A 37 2.62 2.43 -16.69
CA GLU A 37 3.29 1.43 -15.84
C GLU A 37 2.35 0.35 -15.35
N VAL A 38 1.10 0.70 -15.06
CA VAL A 38 0.06 -0.26 -14.69
C VAL A 38 -0.36 -1.09 -15.89
N THR A 39 -0.61 -0.46 -17.06
CA THR A 39 -0.94 -1.14 -18.31
C THR A 39 0.13 -2.16 -18.71
N GLU A 40 1.41 -1.85 -18.51
CA GLU A 40 2.50 -2.77 -18.80
C GLU A 40 2.42 -4.08 -17.98
N VAL A 41 1.86 -4.01 -16.77
CA VAL A 41 1.80 -5.16 -15.85
C VAL A 41 0.51 -5.95 -16.01
N ILE A 42 -0.64 -5.26 -16.04
CA ILE A 42 -1.96 -5.93 -16.01
C ILE A 42 -2.76 -5.77 -17.31
N GLY A 43 -2.27 -5.02 -18.29
CA GLY A 43 -3.01 -4.70 -19.51
C GLY A 43 -4.01 -3.55 -19.31
N GLU A 44 -4.94 -3.41 -20.26
CA GLU A 44 -5.99 -2.38 -20.23
C GLU A 44 -6.79 -2.45 -18.91
N HIS A 45 -6.93 -1.31 -18.25
CA HIS A 45 -7.57 -1.21 -16.94
C HIS A 45 -8.41 0.06 -16.83
N GLY A 46 -9.40 0.06 -15.94
CA GLY A 46 -10.33 1.18 -15.75
C GLY A 46 -9.77 2.40 -14.99
N GLY A 47 -8.45 2.53 -14.88
CA GLY A 47 -7.79 3.52 -14.02
C GLY A 47 -7.68 3.13 -12.54
N PRO A 48 -7.12 4.02 -11.69
CA PRO A 48 -6.99 3.80 -10.25
C PRO A 48 -8.35 3.80 -9.56
N ARG A 49 -8.53 2.90 -8.60
CA ARG A 49 -9.71 2.78 -7.73
C ARG A 49 -9.28 2.99 -6.28
N PRO A 50 -9.57 4.15 -5.65
CA PRO A 50 -9.26 4.36 -4.25
C PRO A 50 -10.14 3.46 -3.37
N GLY A 51 -9.53 2.80 -2.39
CA GLY A 51 -10.19 2.04 -1.32
C GLY A 51 -10.02 2.73 0.04
N THR A 52 -10.07 1.98 1.13
CA THR A 52 -9.81 2.53 2.48
C THR A 52 -8.31 2.43 2.79
N GLY A 53 -7.56 3.51 2.52
CA GLY A 53 -6.10 3.55 2.74
C GLY A 53 -5.25 2.81 1.71
N ASN A 54 -5.83 2.44 0.57
CA ASN A 54 -5.15 1.80 -0.54
C ASN A 54 -5.69 2.28 -1.89
N CYS A 55 -4.97 1.99 -2.97
CA CYS A 55 -5.41 2.20 -4.34
C CYS A 55 -5.22 0.91 -5.13
N GLY A 56 -6.25 0.52 -5.88
CA GLY A 56 -6.24 -0.65 -6.74
C GLY A 56 -6.33 -0.31 -8.23
N TRP A 57 -5.79 -1.19 -9.06
CA TRP A 57 -6.01 -1.23 -10.50
C TRP A 57 -6.35 -2.67 -10.88
N GLU A 58 -7.29 -2.84 -11.81
CA GLU A 58 -7.75 -4.15 -12.21
C GLU A 58 -8.07 -4.15 -13.71
N ASN A 59 -7.60 -5.18 -14.39
CA ASN A 59 -8.04 -5.50 -15.74
C ASN A 59 -9.32 -6.36 -15.65
N PRO A 60 -10.47 -5.87 -16.14
CA PRO A 60 -11.74 -6.58 -16.01
C PRO A 60 -11.83 -7.85 -16.88
N GLU A 61 -10.94 -8.03 -17.85
CA GLU A 61 -10.93 -9.19 -18.75
C GLU A 61 -10.13 -10.35 -18.16
N THR A 62 -9.02 -10.07 -17.50
CA THR A 62 -8.10 -11.08 -16.95
C THR A 62 -8.17 -11.21 -15.44
N TYR A 63 -8.81 -10.26 -14.75
CA TYR A 63 -8.77 -10.07 -13.29
C TYR A 63 -7.36 -9.89 -12.72
N HIS A 64 -6.37 -9.57 -13.57
CA HIS A 64 -5.07 -9.19 -13.10
C HIS A 64 -5.17 -7.85 -12.37
N SER A 65 -4.45 -7.72 -11.26
CA SER A 65 -4.60 -6.55 -10.39
C SER A 65 -3.28 -6.08 -9.78
N ILE A 66 -3.28 -4.80 -9.42
CA ILE A 66 -2.26 -4.17 -8.58
C ILE A 66 -3.00 -3.48 -7.44
N THR A 67 -2.53 -3.64 -6.21
CA THR A 67 -3.04 -2.91 -5.05
C THR A 67 -1.87 -2.33 -4.27
N LEU A 68 -1.86 -1.00 -4.10
CA LEU A 68 -0.88 -0.28 -3.31
C LEU A 68 -1.53 0.27 -2.03
N SER A 69 -1.02 -0.13 -0.88
CA SER A 69 -1.40 0.39 0.43
C SER A 69 -0.26 1.24 1.00
N ILE A 70 -0.58 2.45 1.43
CA ILE A 70 0.37 3.35 2.11
C ILE A 70 -0.09 3.51 3.56
N GLY A 71 0.78 3.13 4.47
CA GLY A 71 0.58 3.28 5.91
C GLY A 71 0.68 4.72 6.36
N ARG A 72 0.24 4.95 7.59
CA ARG A 72 0.40 6.24 8.27
C ARG A 72 1.89 6.47 8.59
N ALA A 73 2.27 7.72 8.78
CA ALA A 73 3.57 8.05 9.36
C ALA A 73 3.75 7.32 10.72
N GLY A 74 4.98 6.93 11.03
CA GLY A 74 5.35 6.17 12.23
C GLY A 74 4.99 4.67 12.22
N THR A 75 4.41 4.13 11.15
CA THR A 75 4.07 2.69 11.07
C THR A 75 5.27 1.80 10.73
N ALA A 76 6.35 2.37 10.21
CA ALA A 76 7.65 1.71 10.02
C ALA A 76 8.75 2.54 10.70
N VAL A 77 8.78 2.50 12.04
CA VAL A 77 9.68 3.32 12.87
C VAL A 77 11.15 3.13 12.45
N ASP A 78 11.85 4.24 12.23
CA ASP A 78 13.24 4.29 11.74
C ASP A 78 13.45 3.51 10.42
N GLY A 79 12.41 3.43 9.58
CA GLY A 79 12.42 2.69 8.31
C GLY A 79 12.36 1.17 8.48
N ASN A 80 12.11 0.67 9.69
CA ASN A 80 11.99 -0.75 9.96
C ASN A 80 10.55 -1.21 9.82
N LEU A 81 10.34 -2.27 9.05
CA LEU A 81 9.04 -2.93 8.98
C LEU A 81 8.63 -3.46 10.37
N PRO A 82 7.33 -3.37 10.73
CA PRO A 82 6.82 -3.99 11.94
C PRO A 82 7.00 -5.51 11.87
N THR A 83 6.83 -6.20 13.01
CA THR A 83 6.76 -7.66 13.05
C THR A 83 5.74 -8.16 12.03
N PRO A 84 6.08 -9.15 11.18
CA PRO A 84 5.16 -9.66 10.18
C PRO A 84 3.94 -10.28 10.84
N ASP A 85 2.79 -10.16 10.18
CA ASP A 85 1.58 -10.84 10.64
C ASP A 85 1.76 -12.37 10.50
N PRO A 86 1.71 -13.14 11.61
CA PRO A 86 1.91 -14.59 11.55
C PRO A 86 0.85 -15.32 10.71
N ILE A 87 -0.32 -14.71 10.46
CA ILE A 87 -1.38 -15.28 9.61
C ILE A 87 -0.93 -15.37 8.15
N LEU A 88 -0.04 -14.49 7.71
CA LEU A 88 0.49 -14.48 6.33
C LEU A 88 1.55 -15.58 6.10
N GLY A 89 1.98 -16.26 7.17
CA GLY A 89 3.02 -17.28 7.11
C GLY A 89 4.41 -16.72 7.33
N THR A 90 5.43 -17.53 7.03
CA THR A 90 6.84 -17.12 7.19
C THR A 90 7.24 -16.22 6.03
N PRO A 91 7.63 -14.96 6.29
CA PRO A 91 8.05 -14.07 5.22
C PRO A 91 9.38 -14.48 4.63
N GLU A 92 9.53 -14.22 3.34
CA GLU A 92 10.79 -14.39 2.62
C GLU A 92 11.49 -13.03 2.43
N PRO A 93 12.81 -12.94 2.65
CA PRO A 93 13.54 -11.71 2.39
C PRO A 93 13.63 -11.43 0.88
N GLY A 94 13.37 -10.19 0.50
CA GLY A 94 13.61 -9.64 -0.83
C GLY A 94 14.79 -8.65 -0.84
N PRO A 95 15.12 -8.10 -2.02
CA PRO A 95 16.15 -7.08 -2.14
C PRO A 95 15.73 -5.78 -1.44
N ASP A 96 16.71 -4.95 -1.07
CA ASP A 96 16.51 -3.57 -0.60
C ASP A 96 15.51 -3.44 0.56
N GLY A 97 15.50 -4.40 1.49
CA GLY A 97 14.61 -4.40 2.65
C GLY A 97 13.15 -4.72 2.33
N ILE A 98 12.85 -5.23 1.14
CA ILE A 98 11.54 -5.79 0.80
C ILE A 98 11.35 -7.11 1.58
N ARG A 99 10.13 -7.33 2.05
CA ARG A 99 9.69 -8.58 2.67
C ARG A 99 8.52 -9.16 1.88
N PHE A 100 8.68 -10.35 1.31
CA PHE A 100 7.58 -11.05 0.65
C PHE A 100 6.76 -11.81 1.69
N VAL A 101 5.46 -11.54 1.76
CA VAL A 101 4.58 -12.07 2.82
C VAL A 101 3.50 -13.02 2.33
N ARG A 102 3.22 -13.05 1.02
CA ARG A 102 2.37 -14.04 0.35
C ARG A 102 2.63 -13.99 -1.14
N THR A 103 2.11 -14.96 -1.90
CA THR A 103 2.17 -14.92 -3.37
C THR A 103 1.62 -13.60 -3.88
N GLY A 104 2.42 -12.92 -4.69
CA GLY A 104 2.07 -11.64 -5.28
C GLY A 104 2.11 -10.44 -4.32
N ALA A 105 2.62 -10.54 -3.08
CA ALA A 105 2.67 -9.39 -2.17
C ALA A 105 4.06 -9.12 -1.57
N ALA A 106 4.39 -7.83 -1.47
CA ALA A 106 5.62 -7.30 -0.91
C ALA A 106 5.31 -6.18 0.09
N GLU A 107 5.90 -6.27 1.28
CA GLU A 107 5.94 -5.22 2.28
C GLU A 107 7.28 -4.48 2.21
N PHE A 108 7.25 -3.17 2.39
CA PHE A 108 8.43 -2.31 2.32
C PHE A 108 8.21 -1.00 3.07
N ALA A 109 9.29 -0.38 3.53
CA ALA A 109 9.23 0.95 4.12
C ALA A 109 9.53 2.04 3.07
N VAL A 110 8.88 3.19 3.23
CA VAL A 110 9.27 4.47 2.62
C VAL A 110 9.27 5.52 3.73
N GLY A 111 10.43 6.08 4.05
CA GLY A 111 10.59 6.89 5.26
C GLY A 111 10.17 6.09 6.50
N ASP A 112 9.22 6.63 7.27
CA ASP A 112 8.64 5.99 8.46
C ASP A 112 7.29 5.31 8.20
N ARG A 113 6.92 5.10 6.93
CA ARG A 113 5.63 4.51 6.52
C ARG A 113 5.81 3.05 6.10
N TYR A 114 5.01 2.17 6.71
CA TYR A 114 4.79 0.81 6.21
C TYR A 114 3.98 0.87 4.92
N CYS A 115 4.46 0.22 3.87
CA CYS A 115 3.75 0.10 2.60
C CYS A 115 3.61 -1.37 2.22
N GLU A 116 2.52 -1.69 1.53
CA GLU A 116 2.29 -3.01 0.96
C GLU A 116 1.90 -2.84 -0.50
N LEU A 117 2.56 -3.59 -1.38
CA LEU A 117 2.22 -3.69 -2.78
C LEU A 117 1.83 -5.13 -3.09
N THR A 118 0.67 -5.31 -3.70
CA THR A 118 0.22 -6.59 -4.25
C THR A 118 0.15 -6.48 -5.77
N VAL A 119 0.67 -7.48 -6.47
CA VAL A 119 0.53 -7.70 -7.91
C VAL A 119 0.03 -9.12 -8.09
N VAL A 120 -1.08 -9.28 -8.82
CA VAL A 120 -1.66 -10.59 -9.11
C VAL A 120 -1.79 -10.72 -10.62
N THR A 121 -0.84 -11.41 -11.25
CA THR A 121 -0.96 -11.93 -12.62
C THR A 121 -0.96 -13.46 -12.67
N SER A 122 -0.60 -14.09 -11.55
CA SER A 122 -0.80 -15.52 -11.28
C SER A 122 -1.18 -15.70 -9.81
N VAL A 123 -2.09 -16.64 -9.53
CA VAL A 123 -2.44 -17.04 -8.15
C VAL A 123 -1.77 -18.35 -7.74
N THR A 124 -1.02 -18.98 -8.65
CA THR A 124 -0.45 -20.32 -8.47
C THR A 124 1.06 -20.32 -8.28
N ASP A 125 1.72 -19.19 -8.54
CA ASP A 125 3.17 -19.08 -8.51
C ASP A 125 3.61 -17.63 -8.23
N ASP A 126 4.90 -17.46 -7.95
CA ASP A 126 5.50 -16.20 -7.53
C ASP A 126 6.15 -15.41 -8.67
N ARG A 127 5.70 -15.60 -9.92
CA ARG A 127 6.25 -14.89 -11.08
C ARG A 127 6.17 -13.36 -11.01
N ASP A 128 5.32 -12.84 -10.14
CA ASP A 128 5.13 -11.40 -9.92
C ASP A 128 6.25 -10.75 -9.09
N ARG A 129 7.16 -11.53 -8.46
CA ARG A 129 8.23 -10.98 -7.61
C ARG A 129 9.13 -9.94 -8.32
N PRO A 130 9.63 -10.15 -9.56
CA PRO A 130 10.41 -9.13 -10.25
C PRO A 130 9.62 -7.84 -10.50
N THR A 131 8.33 -7.97 -10.82
CA THR A 131 7.43 -6.82 -11.00
C THR A 131 7.22 -6.07 -9.70
N LEU A 132 6.99 -6.77 -8.59
CA LEU A 132 6.89 -6.17 -7.26
C LEU A 132 8.14 -5.35 -6.92
N VAL A 133 9.32 -5.93 -7.08
CA VAL A 133 10.60 -5.23 -6.80
C VAL A 133 10.71 -3.95 -7.64
N ARG A 134 10.40 -4.02 -8.93
CA ARG A 134 10.42 -2.85 -9.82
C ARG A 134 9.46 -1.76 -9.36
N LEU A 135 8.20 -2.11 -9.12
CA LEU A 135 7.17 -1.14 -8.73
C LEU A 135 7.43 -0.54 -7.34
N VAL A 136 7.94 -1.33 -6.39
CA VAL A 136 8.41 -0.83 -5.08
C VAL A 136 9.50 0.22 -5.26
N GLY A 137 10.45 -0.01 -6.18
CA GLY A 137 11.47 0.98 -6.54
C GLY A 137 10.86 2.29 -7.02
N LEU A 138 9.86 2.24 -7.89
CA LEU A 138 9.16 3.44 -8.38
C LEU A 138 8.44 4.17 -7.25
N VAL A 139 7.69 3.45 -6.41
CA VAL A 139 6.98 4.03 -5.27
C VAL A 139 7.95 4.77 -4.34
N ARG A 140 9.08 4.15 -3.99
CA ARG A 140 10.12 4.76 -3.14
C ARG A 140 10.72 6.05 -3.69
N THR A 141 10.74 6.22 -5.02
CA THR A 141 11.28 7.45 -5.63
C THR A 141 10.26 8.59 -5.70
N ARG A 142 8.98 8.32 -5.42
CA ARG A 142 7.86 9.24 -5.67
C ARG A 142 7.07 9.60 -4.41
N LEU A 143 7.29 8.88 -3.31
CA LEU A 143 6.68 9.09 -2.00
C LEU A 143 7.72 9.69 -1.04
#